data_AF-A0A235HLF5-F1
#
_entry.id   AF-A0A235HLF5-F1
#
_cell.length_a   1.000
_cell.length_b   1.000
_cell.length_c   1.000
_cell.angle_alpha   90.00
_cell.angle_beta   90.00
_cell.angle_gamma   90.00
#
_symmetry.space_group_name_H-M   'P 1'
#
loop_
_entity.id
_entity.type
_entity.pdbx_description
1 polymer ?
#
loop_
_entity_poly.entity_id
_entity_poly.type
_entity_poly.pdbx_seq_one_letter_code
_entity_poly.pdbx_strand_id
1 'polypeptide(L)'
;MAKDLFHQAVKQALIKDGWTITSDPLIIRIERVKLEIDLAAEKVFAAEKDEQKIAVEVKSFINPSVITDFHNALGQFLNYRLALEMTEPDRILYLAVPIDIFNTFFQERFTQAAISHYALKIIAYKPNTEEIIEWKN
;
A
#
# COMPACT_ATOMS: atom_id res chain seq x y z
N MET A 1 8.02 1.51 -16.03
CA MET A 1 7.29 0.64 -16.97
C MET A 1 6.52 -0.47 -16.27
N ALA A 2 7.14 -1.44 -15.57
CA ALA A 2 6.39 -2.50 -14.87
C ALA A 2 5.71 -2.02 -13.58
N LYS A 3 6.42 -1.31 -12.69
CA LYS A 3 5.86 -0.76 -11.45
C LYS A 3 4.67 0.18 -11.71
N ASP A 4 4.73 0.95 -12.80
CA ASP A 4 3.64 1.86 -13.20
C ASP A 4 2.37 1.10 -13.59
N LEU A 5 2.49 -0.10 -14.17
CA LEU A 5 1.34 -0.93 -14.52
C LEU A 5 0.60 -1.43 -13.28
N PHE A 6 1.33 -1.94 -12.27
CA PHE A 6 0.72 -2.34 -11.01
C PHE A 6 0.07 -1.16 -10.28
N HIS A 7 0.72 0.01 -10.29
CA HIS A 7 0.17 1.23 -9.73
C HIS A 7 -1.17 1.61 -10.40
N GLN A 8 -1.21 1.63 -11.73
CA GLN A 8 -2.45 1.91 -12.45
C GLN A 8 -3.52 0.85 -12.18
N ALA A 9 -3.15 -0.44 -12.13
CA ALA A 9 -4.09 -1.51 -11.86
C ALA A 9 -4.79 -1.34 -10.51
N VAL A 10 -4.06 -0.99 -9.44
CA VAL A 10 -4.67 -0.73 -8.12
C VAL A 10 -5.59 0.49 -8.17
N LYS A 11 -5.18 1.57 -8.85
CA LYS A 11 -6.03 2.76 -9.01
C LYS A 11 -7.34 2.44 -9.72
N GLN A 12 -7.27 1.73 -10.85
CA GLN A 12 -8.48 1.33 -11.59
C GLN A 12 -9.35 0.39 -10.75
N ALA A 13 -8.75 -0.52 -10.00
CA ALA A 13 -9.47 -1.41 -9.10
C ALA A 13 -10.23 -0.66 -8.01
N LEU A 14 -9.61 0.36 -7.40
CA LEU A 14 -10.26 1.23 -6.42
C LEU A 14 -11.39 2.04 -7.05
N ILE A 15 -11.18 2.61 -8.24
CA ILE A 15 -12.23 3.35 -8.98
C ILE A 15 -13.43 2.45 -9.29
N LYS A 16 -13.18 1.22 -9.76
CA LYS A 16 -14.22 0.21 -10.01
C LYS A 16 -14.98 -0.17 -8.73
N ASP A 17 -14.29 -0.18 -7.59
CA ASP A 17 -14.86 -0.41 -6.27
C ASP A 17 -15.49 0.86 -5.64
N GLY A 18 -15.62 1.95 -6.41
CA GLY A 18 -16.32 3.17 -6.02
C GLY A 18 -15.50 4.17 -5.19
N TRP A 19 -14.18 4.03 -5.14
CA TRP A 19 -13.29 5.00 -4.50
C TRP A 19 -12.92 6.14 -5.45
N THR A 20 -12.77 7.34 -4.89
CA THR A 20 -12.27 8.52 -5.61
C THR A 20 -10.80 8.74 -5.28
N ILE A 21 -9.92 8.74 -6.27
CA ILE A 21 -8.50 9.07 -6.07
C ILE A 21 -8.37 10.58 -5.87
N THR A 22 -7.80 11.01 -4.74
CA THR A 22 -7.69 12.43 -4.38
C THR A 22 -6.28 13.00 -4.59
N SER A 23 -5.24 12.18 -4.47
CA SER A 23 -3.83 12.56 -4.70
C SER A 23 -3.01 11.39 -5.23
N ASP A 24 -2.15 11.61 -6.23
CA ASP A 24 -1.21 10.61 -6.76
C ASP A 24 0.03 11.31 -7.36
N PRO A 25 1.16 11.41 -6.62
CA PRO A 25 1.38 10.83 -5.29
C PRO A 25 0.73 11.65 -4.15
N LEU A 26 0.48 11.00 -3.02
CA LEU A 26 0.18 11.63 -1.75
C LEU A 26 1.48 12.18 -1.15
N ILE A 27 1.58 13.50 -1.03
CA ILE A 27 2.75 14.16 -0.42
C ILE A 27 2.50 14.35 1.07
N ILE A 28 3.23 13.60 1.91
CA ILE A 28 3.16 13.72 3.37
C ILE A 28 4.34 14.55 3.84
N ARG A 29 4.06 15.70 4.46
CA ARG A 29 5.09 16.61 4.99
C ARG A 29 5.18 16.51 6.50
N ILE A 30 6.35 16.10 6.99
CA ILE A 30 6.65 16.12 8.43
C ILE A 30 7.66 17.23 8.69
N GLU A 31 7.27 18.24 9.47
CA GLU A 31 8.19 19.31 9.84
C GLU A 31 9.42 18.74 10.57
N ARG A 32 10.61 19.22 10.18
CA ARG A 32 11.92 18.93 10.83
C ARG A 32 12.46 17.51 10.68
N VAL A 33 11.94 16.68 9.77
CA VAL A 33 12.51 15.36 9.44
C VAL A 33 12.83 15.28 7.95
N LYS A 34 14.06 14.86 7.59
CA LYS A 34 14.46 14.60 6.19
C LYS A 34 13.71 13.43 5.52
N LEU A 35 12.73 12.83 6.22
CA LEU A 35 11.87 11.76 5.73
C LEU A 35 11.00 12.22 4.54
N GLU A 36 10.76 13.53 4.41
CA GLU A 36 9.98 14.11 3.31
C GLU A 36 10.52 13.76 1.92
N ILE A 37 11.85 13.70 1.75
CA ILE A 37 12.47 13.43 0.44
C ILE A 37 12.30 11.95 0.05
N ASP A 38 12.51 11.04 1.00
CA ASP A 38 12.41 9.60 0.76
C ASP A 38 10.96 9.15 0.60
N LEU A 39 10.02 9.75 1.35
CA LEU A 39 8.59 9.42 1.24
C LEU A 39 7.93 10.06 0.01
N ALA A 40 8.41 11.21 -0.47
CA ALA A 40 7.90 11.85 -1.68
C ALA A 40 8.38 11.18 -2.98
N ALA A 41 9.47 10.41 -2.93
CA ALA A 41 10.01 9.68 -4.08
C ALA A 41 9.23 8.39 -4.39
N GLU A 42 8.50 7.85 -3.41
CA GLU A 42 7.79 6.58 -3.49
C GLU A 42 6.27 6.84 -3.65
N LYS A 43 5.61 6.05 -4.50
CA LYS A 43 4.29 6.36 -5.06
C LYS A 43 3.14 5.84 -4.18
N VAL A 44 3.00 6.36 -2.96
CA VAL A 44 1.73 6.26 -2.21
C VAL A 44 0.70 7.15 -2.88
N PHE A 45 -0.54 6.72 -3.01
CA PHE A 45 -1.64 7.59 -3.43
C PHE A 45 -2.79 7.60 -2.41
N ALA A 46 -3.60 8.64 -2.45
CA ALA A 46 -4.74 8.83 -1.58
C ALA A 46 -6.06 8.54 -2.30
N ALA A 47 -6.99 7.92 -1.60
CA ALA A 47 -8.35 7.70 -2.08
C ALA A 47 -9.37 7.88 -0.97
N GLU A 48 -10.60 8.23 -1.34
CA GLU A 48 -11.70 8.48 -0.43
C GLU A 48 -13.00 7.86 -0.95
N LYS A 49 -13.79 7.31 -0.05
CA LYS A 49 -15.12 6.74 -0.32
C LYS A 49 -16.00 6.96 0.91
N ASP A 50 -17.14 7.61 0.72
CA ASP A 50 -18.00 8.08 1.81
C ASP A 50 -17.20 8.88 2.85
N GLU A 51 -17.20 8.48 4.11
CA GLU A 51 -16.43 9.11 5.19
C GLU A 51 -15.04 8.48 5.41
N GLN A 52 -14.65 7.50 4.57
CA GLN A 52 -13.39 6.78 4.72
C GLN A 52 -12.28 7.39 3.86
N LYS A 53 -11.13 7.62 4.49
CA LYS A 53 -9.91 8.09 3.83
C LYS A 53 -8.85 7.01 3.90
N ILE A 54 -8.25 6.70 2.75
CA ILE A 54 -7.15 5.75 2.68
C ILE A 54 -5.92 6.36 2.00
N ALA A 55 -4.77 5.83 2.37
CA ALA A 55 -3.53 5.90 1.62
C ALA A 55 -3.18 4.48 1.17
N VAL A 56 -2.67 4.32 -0.05
CA VAL A 56 -2.38 3.01 -0.63
C VAL A 56 -0.95 2.99 -1.14
N GLU A 57 -0.14 2.12 -0.54
CA GLU A 57 1.21 1.82 -1.00
C GLU A 57 1.20 0.58 -1.88
N VAL A 58 1.59 0.71 -3.15
CA VAL A 58 1.51 -0.39 -4.13
C VAL A 58 2.83 -1.13 -4.24
N LYS A 59 2.83 -2.43 -3.97
CA LYS A 59 4.02 -3.30 -4.13
C LYS A 59 3.76 -4.41 -5.13
N SER A 60 4.62 -4.51 -6.14
CA SER A 60 4.49 -5.49 -7.21
C SER A 60 5.13 -6.85 -6.92
N PHE A 61 6.08 -6.92 -5.96
CA PHE A 61 6.79 -8.16 -5.59
C PHE A 61 7.41 -8.92 -6.78
N ILE A 62 7.99 -8.17 -7.71
CA ILE A 62 8.57 -8.72 -8.97
C ILE A 62 10.07 -9.00 -8.85
N ASN A 63 10.72 -8.65 -7.74
CA ASN A 63 12.14 -8.96 -7.58
C ASN A 63 12.34 -10.45 -7.34
N PRO A 64 13.51 -11.02 -7.72
CA PRO A 64 13.79 -12.44 -7.50
C PRO A 64 13.71 -12.88 -6.03
N SER A 65 13.90 -11.94 -5.09
CA SER A 65 13.81 -12.16 -3.65
C SER A 65 12.55 -11.49 -3.08
N VAL A 66 11.48 -12.26 -2.95
CA VAL A 66 10.20 -11.81 -2.36
C VAL A 66 10.38 -11.36 -0.91
N ILE A 67 11.28 -12.00 -0.16
CA ILE A 67 11.58 -11.62 1.23
C ILE A 67 12.28 -10.25 1.31
N THR A 68 13.15 -9.92 0.36
CA THR A 68 13.76 -8.58 0.30
C THR A 68 12.71 -7.52 0.00
N ASP A 69 11.79 -7.80 -0.94
CA ASP A 69 10.66 -6.91 -1.22
C ASP A 69 9.78 -6.71 0.02
N PHE A 70 9.55 -7.77 0.78
CA PHE A 70 8.77 -7.70 2.02
C PHE A 70 9.45 -6.83 3.08
N HIS A 71 10.76 -6.97 3.30
CA HIS A 71 11.48 -6.12 4.26
C HIS A 71 11.40 -4.63 3.90
N ASN A 72 11.55 -4.30 2.61
CA ASN A 72 11.43 -2.92 2.14
C ASN A 72 9.99 -2.41 2.28
N ALA A 73 9.00 -3.21 1.87
CA ALA A 73 7.58 -2.87 2.00
C ALA A 73 7.17 -2.65 3.45
N LEU A 74 7.62 -3.52 4.37
CA LEU A 74 7.33 -3.40 5.80
C LEU A 74 7.94 -2.13 6.38
N GLY A 75 9.22 -1.87 6.11
CA GLY A 75 9.89 -0.65 6.60
C GLY A 75 9.21 0.63 6.10
N GLN A 76 8.88 0.68 4.80
CA GLN A 76 8.16 1.81 4.21
C GLN A 76 6.76 1.96 4.81
N PHE A 77 6.00 0.87 4.94
CA PHE A 77 4.67 0.90 5.54
C PHE A 77 4.70 1.47 6.96
N LEU A 78 5.64 1.03 7.79
CA LEU A 78 5.77 1.54 9.16
C LEU A 78 6.11 3.04 9.21
N ASN A 79 6.99 3.50 8.31
CA ASN A 79 7.34 4.92 8.22
C ASN A 79 6.16 5.77 7.73
N TYR A 80 5.45 5.33 6.69
CA TYR A 80 4.25 6.04 6.19
C TYR A 80 3.13 6.07 7.21
N ARG A 81 2.90 4.96 7.93
CA ARG A 81 1.88 4.92 8.97
C ARG A 81 2.19 5.92 10.08
N LEU A 82 3.43 5.95 10.57
CA LEU A 82 3.85 6.93 11.57
C LEU A 82 3.69 8.37 11.06
N ALA A 83 4.03 8.62 9.80
CA ALA A 83 3.85 9.93 9.18
C ALA A 83 2.38 10.35 9.14
N LEU A 84 1.49 9.45 8.70
CA LEU A 84 0.04 9.69 8.63
C LEU A 84 -0.56 9.90 10.02
N GLU A 85 -0.14 9.14 11.03
CA GLU A 85 -0.56 9.34 12.43
C GLU A 85 -0.28 10.76 12.93
N MET A 86 0.79 11.40 12.42
CA MET A 86 1.17 12.77 12.79
C MET A 86 0.45 13.86 11.98
N THR A 87 0.06 13.58 10.73
CA THR A 87 -0.44 14.61 9.79
C THR A 87 -1.90 14.45 9.40
N GLU A 88 -2.37 13.22 9.19
CA GLU A 88 -3.73 12.87 8.77
C GLU A 88 -4.18 11.59 9.50
N PRO A 89 -4.42 11.65 10.84
CA PRO A 89 -4.62 10.46 11.67
C PRO A 89 -5.87 9.63 11.29
N ASP A 90 -6.84 10.24 10.63
CA ASP A 90 -8.06 9.56 10.14
C ASP A 90 -7.82 8.80 8.81
N ARG A 91 -6.65 8.95 8.18
CA ARG A 91 -6.32 8.29 6.91
C ARG A 91 -5.64 6.94 7.15
N ILE A 92 -6.31 5.87 6.76
CA ILE A 92 -5.85 4.50 6.96
C ILE A 92 -4.88 4.09 5.86
N LEU A 93 -3.68 3.63 6.21
CA LEU A 93 -2.71 3.11 5.24
C LEU A 93 -2.95 1.63 4.93
N TYR A 94 -3.03 1.30 3.64
CA TYR A 94 -3.07 -0.06 3.13
C TYR A 94 -1.84 -0.38 2.26
N LEU A 95 -1.36 -1.62 2.37
CA LEU A 95 -0.39 -2.21 1.47
C LEU A 95 -1.13 -3.00 0.37
N ALA A 96 -1.07 -2.54 -0.88
CA ALA A 96 -1.67 -3.24 -2.00
C ALA A 96 -0.68 -4.23 -2.63
N VAL A 97 -1.08 -5.50 -2.72
CA VAL A 97 -0.25 -6.59 -3.25
C VAL A 97 -1.02 -7.45 -4.28
N PRO A 98 -0.35 -7.98 -5.32
CA PRO A 98 -0.98 -8.90 -6.26
C PRO A 98 -1.55 -10.14 -5.55
N ILE A 99 -2.72 -10.59 -6.00
CA ILE A 99 -3.42 -11.74 -5.43
C ILE A 99 -2.57 -13.02 -5.43
N ASP A 100 -1.70 -13.22 -6.43
CA ASP A 100 -0.82 -14.39 -6.50
C ASP A 100 0.19 -14.40 -5.35
N ILE A 101 0.74 -13.24 -5.00
CA ILE A 101 1.66 -13.06 -3.87
C ILE A 101 0.91 -13.15 -2.55
N PHE A 102 -0.32 -12.61 -2.50
CA PHE A 102 -1.19 -12.72 -1.34
C PHE A 102 -1.50 -14.19 -0.99
N ASN A 103 -1.80 -15.01 -2.00
CA ASN A 103 -2.17 -16.42 -1.83
C ASN A 103 -0.96 -17.36 -1.62
N THR A 104 0.26 -16.87 -1.85
CA THR A 104 1.49 -17.66 -1.68
C THR A 104 2.30 -17.12 -0.50
N PHE A 105 3.23 -16.21 -0.74
CA PHE A 105 4.19 -15.71 0.25
C PHE A 105 3.52 -15.09 1.48
N PHE A 106 2.38 -14.41 1.30
CA PHE A 106 1.66 -13.82 2.44
C PHE A 106 0.97 -14.86 3.31
N GLN A 107 0.69 -16.07 2.80
CA GLN A 107 0.12 -17.17 3.61
C GLN A 107 1.17 -17.92 4.42
N GLU A 108 2.46 -17.66 4.18
CA GLU A 108 3.53 -18.27 4.98
C GLU A 108 3.43 -17.85 6.45
N ARG A 109 3.76 -18.78 7.35
CA ARG A 109 3.66 -18.57 8.80
C ARG A 109 4.40 -17.32 9.26
N PHE A 110 5.58 -17.05 8.71
CA PHE A 110 6.36 -15.87 9.07
C PHE A 110 5.66 -14.58 8.66
N THR A 111 5.19 -14.51 7.42
CA THR A 111 4.51 -13.33 6.89
C THR A 111 3.18 -13.07 7.59
N GLN A 112 2.37 -14.12 7.85
CA GLN A 112 1.16 -13.99 8.67
C GLN A 112 1.45 -13.50 10.09
N ALA A 113 2.52 -13.99 10.72
CA ALA A 113 2.93 -13.51 12.04
C ALA A 113 3.34 -12.02 12.01
N ALA A 114 4.08 -11.59 10.98
CA ALA A 114 4.43 -10.19 10.81
C ALA A 114 3.20 -9.30 10.54
N ILE A 115 2.28 -9.72 9.66
CA ILE A 115 1.03 -9.00 9.39
C ILE A 115 0.24 -8.78 10.67
N SER A 116 0.09 -9.83 11.49
CA SER A 116 -0.61 -9.75 12.77
C SER A 116 0.13 -8.86 13.77
N HIS A 117 1.44 -9.08 13.96
CA HIS A 117 2.25 -8.35 14.94
C HIS A 117 2.33 -6.85 14.65
N TYR A 118 2.48 -6.48 13.37
CA TYR A 118 2.58 -5.08 12.96
C TYR A 118 1.24 -4.47 12.56
N ALA A 119 0.13 -5.21 12.66
CA ALA A 119 -1.21 -4.80 12.24
C ALA A 119 -1.22 -4.22 10.80
N LEU A 120 -0.67 -4.97 9.86
CA LEU A 120 -0.62 -4.57 8.45
C LEU A 120 -2.01 -4.72 7.82
N LYS A 121 -2.52 -3.62 7.27
CA LYS A 121 -3.73 -3.62 6.46
C LYS A 121 -3.37 -3.86 5.01
N ILE A 122 -4.04 -4.81 4.37
CA ILE A 122 -3.66 -5.31 3.04
C ILE A 122 -4.85 -5.21 2.08
N ILE A 123 -4.56 -4.80 0.86
CA ILE A 123 -5.46 -4.94 -0.30
C ILE A 123 -4.85 -6.00 -1.22
N ALA A 124 -5.54 -7.12 -1.41
CA ALA A 124 -5.18 -8.07 -2.45
C ALA A 124 -5.95 -7.72 -3.74
N TYR A 125 -5.25 -7.52 -4.84
CA TYR A 125 -5.86 -7.17 -6.13
C TYR A 125 -5.39 -8.08 -7.25
N LYS A 126 -6.21 -8.22 -8.30
CA LYS A 126 -5.85 -8.95 -9.51
C LYS A 126 -5.34 -7.97 -10.58
N PRO A 127 -4.03 -7.97 -10.93
CA PRO A 127 -3.47 -6.95 -11.83
C PRO A 127 -4.11 -6.93 -13.22
N ASN A 128 -4.46 -8.11 -13.77
CA ASN A 128 -4.95 -8.23 -15.15
C ASN A 128 -6.41 -7.77 -15.33
N THR A 129 -7.25 -7.94 -14.31
CA THR A 129 -8.67 -7.50 -14.35
C THR A 129 -8.86 -6.14 -13.67
N GLU A 130 -7.84 -5.70 -12.93
CA GLU A 130 -7.84 -4.49 -12.11
C GLU A 130 -9.03 -4.53 -11.14
N GLU A 131 -9.07 -5.57 -10.32
CA GLU A 131 -10.15 -5.80 -9.35
C GLU A 131 -9.56 -6.00 -7.97
N ILE A 132 -10.19 -5.40 -6.95
CA ILE A 132 -9.90 -5.72 -5.56
C ILE A 132 -10.58 -7.05 -5.23
N ILE A 133 -9.81 -7.98 -4.69
CA ILE A 133 -10.27 -9.33 -4.36
C ILE A 133 -10.51 -9.44 -2.84
N GLU A 134 -9.62 -8.85 -2.04
CA GLU A 134 -9.71 -8.94 -0.59
C GLU A 134 -9.20 -7.67 0.09
N TRP A 135 -9.89 -7.28 1.15
CA TRP A 135 -9.43 -6.32 2.15
C TRP A 135 -9.15 -7.06 3.46
N LYS A 136 -7.90 -7.07 3.91
CA LYS A 136 -7.49 -7.66 5.19
C LYS A 136 -7.15 -6.55 6.18
N ASN A 137 -7.83 -6.55 7.32
CA ASN A 137 -7.80 -5.49 8.33
C ASN A 137 -6.99 -5.79 9.58
#